data_AF-A0A969X8H0-F1
#
_entry.id   AF-A0A969X8H0-F1
#
_cell.length_a   1.000
_cell.length_b   1.000
_cell.length_c   1.000
_cell.angle_alpha   90.00
_cell.angle_beta   90.00
_cell.angle_gamma   90.00
#
_symmetry.space_group_name_H-M   'P 1'
#
loop_
_entity.id
_entity.type
_entity.pdbx_description
1 polymer ?
#
loop_
_entity_poly.entity_id
_entity_poly.type
_entity_poly.pdbx_seq_one_letter_code
_entity_poly.pdbx_strand_id
1 'polypeptide(L)'
;MKISDVKNHIPVVQSIAFSLFSKADSANSTVNIATAASSEGFAVIGQLTSGLNRELADVAVKASENSAVAETVAAITVAHESVLAYLIAASIAAKRAGVYPYYLAVATALVLLDSAETPCGESSNSPVNTCSATDIDLTSIIDESLFTHFQLKFEPELKHLIRKQIAAMRADGLTLQKPEHYEKIKQAYELGFLYEGVYRGCAQCVLAALFELTGNASPEVFRTASSMGGGGASCGDGSCGAYNGSIMGMGMFVGRRFEHITGDQAEKDKAVAMSQILHDNFIDTYGSVICRNIHESIFGRAYTLRYPAEREAFAAAGAYTEKCTAVVGMASAWAMEQLILNGYA
;
A
#
# COMPACT_ATOMS: atom_id res chain seq x y z
N MET A 1 -9.35 14.82 12.56
CA MET A 1 -10.70 14.59 13.14
C MET A 1 -10.59 13.55 14.25
N LYS A 2 -11.27 13.72 15.40
CA LYS A 2 -11.16 12.76 16.51
C LYS A 2 -11.81 11.43 16.14
N ILE A 3 -11.28 10.33 16.67
CA ILE A 3 -11.77 8.97 16.40
C ILE A 3 -13.26 8.83 16.80
N SER A 4 -13.66 9.41 17.92
CA SER A 4 -15.06 9.46 18.39
C SER A 4 -16.04 10.00 17.36
N ASP A 5 -15.60 10.99 16.56
CA ASP A 5 -16.44 11.65 15.57
C ASP A 5 -16.57 10.80 14.31
N VAL A 6 -15.54 9.99 14.01
CA VAL A 6 -15.49 9.08 12.85
C VAL A 6 -16.48 7.93 12.99
N LYS A 7 -16.76 7.48 14.22
CA LYS A 7 -17.70 6.37 14.51
C LYS A 7 -19.08 6.60 13.89
N ASN A 8 -19.54 7.85 13.88
CA ASN A 8 -20.82 8.25 13.29
C ASN A 8 -20.88 8.02 11.76
N HIS A 9 -19.74 7.81 11.10
CA HIS A 9 -19.62 7.64 9.65
C HIS A 9 -19.22 6.23 9.21
N ILE A 10 -18.97 5.32 10.15
CA ILE A 10 -18.72 3.90 9.87
C ILE A 10 -19.85 3.26 9.02
N PRO A 11 -21.15 3.51 9.29
CA PRO A 11 -22.23 2.97 8.47
C PRO A 11 -22.17 3.41 6.99
N VAL A 12 -21.61 4.59 6.70
CA VAL A 12 -21.44 5.10 5.34
C VAL A 12 -20.33 4.33 4.62
N VAL A 13 -19.19 4.14 5.28
CA VAL A 13 -18.07 3.32 4.78
C VAL A 13 -18.53 1.88 4.50
N GLN A 14 -19.34 1.32 5.40
CA GLN A 14 -19.96 0.01 5.26
C GLN A 14 -20.89 -0.08 4.05
N SER A 15 -21.77 0.90 3.88
CA SER A 15 -22.72 0.93 2.77
C SER A 15 -22.02 1.02 1.40
N ILE A 16 -20.99 1.86 1.29
CA ILE A 16 -20.17 1.99 0.08
C ILE A 16 -19.55 0.65 -0.28
N ALA A 17 -18.89 0.04 0.69
CA ALA A 17 -18.33 -1.29 0.62
C ALA A 17 -19.36 -2.30 0.07
N PHE A 18 -20.46 -2.54 0.79
CA PHE A 18 -21.46 -3.52 0.39
C PHE A 18 -22.03 -3.27 -1.03
N SER A 19 -22.21 -2.02 -1.43
CA SER A 19 -22.82 -1.66 -2.73
C SER A 19 -22.03 -2.13 -3.97
N LEU A 20 -20.74 -2.43 -3.82
CA LEU A 20 -19.88 -2.86 -4.93
C LEU A 20 -20.02 -4.35 -5.24
N PHE A 21 -20.18 -5.20 -4.24
CA PHE A 21 -20.44 -6.63 -4.47
C PHE A 21 -21.85 -6.88 -4.99
N SER A 22 -22.84 -6.08 -4.57
CA SER A 22 -24.19 -6.17 -5.16
C SER A 22 -24.27 -5.68 -6.61
N LYS A 23 -23.29 -4.86 -7.06
CA LYS A 23 -23.20 -4.38 -8.46
C LYS A 23 -22.40 -5.29 -9.37
N ALA A 24 -21.68 -6.28 -8.83
CA ALA A 24 -21.23 -7.42 -9.63
C ALA A 24 -22.41 -8.24 -10.19
N ASP A 25 -23.61 -8.07 -9.62
CA ASP A 25 -24.89 -8.58 -10.16
C ASP A 25 -25.73 -7.55 -10.93
N SER A 26 -25.37 -6.25 -10.94
CA SER A 26 -26.13 -5.25 -11.69
C SER A 26 -25.36 -3.99 -12.04
N ALA A 27 -25.28 -3.71 -13.34
CA ALA A 27 -24.68 -2.51 -13.91
C ALA A 27 -25.35 -1.21 -13.38
N ASN A 28 -24.51 -0.23 -13.07
CA ASN A 28 -24.81 1.20 -12.93
C ASN A 28 -25.72 1.64 -11.74
N SER A 29 -25.11 2.22 -10.70
CA SER A 29 -25.73 3.34 -9.97
C SER A 29 -24.71 4.18 -9.21
N THR A 30 -24.82 5.50 -9.29
CA THR A 30 -24.07 6.48 -8.50
C THR A 30 -24.72 6.65 -7.13
N VAL A 31 -23.96 6.55 -6.04
CA VAL A 31 -24.45 6.83 -4.68
C VAL A 31 -24.40 8.34 -4.43
N ASN A 32 -25.58 8.97 -4.27
CA ASN A 32 -25.72 10.39 -3.93
C ASN A 32 -25.93 10.51 -2.41
N ILE A 33 -25.09 11.29 -1.72
CA ILE A 33 -25.30 11.63 -0.31
C ILE A 33 -25.28 13.15 -0.18
N ALA A 34 -26.43 13.71 0.19
CA ALA A 34 -26.66 15.14 0.41
C ALA A 34 -26.26 15.60 1.83
N THR A 35 -25.98 16.90 1.91
CA THR A 35 -25.26 17.71 2.90
C THR A 35 -25.99 18.09 4.21
N ALA A 36 -25.25 18.28 5.33
CA ALA A 36 -25.43 19.38 6.32
C ALA A 36 -24.32 19.46 7.43
N ALA A 37 -23.49 20.52 7.38
CA ALA A 37 -22.71 21.28 8.40
C ALA A 37 -22.00 20.64 9.63
N SER A 38 -20.65 20.57 9.58
CA SER A 38 -19.65 21.37 10.36
C SER A 38 -18.25 21.19 9.71
N SER A 39 -17.47 22.26 9.59
CA SER A 39 -16.67 22.56 8.37
C SER A 39 -15.40 21.73 8.10
N GLU A 40 -14.81 21.05 9.09
CA GLU A 40 -13.59 20.25 8.88
C GLU A 40 -13.85 18.74 8.94
N GLY A 41 -14.70 18.28 9.87
CA GLY A 41 -15.03 16.85 10.00
C GLY A 41 -15.75 16.29 8.76
N PHE A 42 -16.71 17.03 8.20
CA PHE A 42 -17.37 16.65 6.96
C PHE A 42 -16.44 16.65 5.75
N ALA A 43 -15.42 17.53 5.73
CA ALA A 43 -14.46 17.57 4.63
C ALA A 43 -13.58 16.30 4.63
N VAL A 44 -13.09 15.88 5.81
CA VAL A 44 -12.30 14.65 5.97
C VAL A 44 -13.13 13.41 5.60
N ILE A 45 -14.38 13.32 6.05
CA ILE A 45 -15.27 12.20 5.71
C ILE A 45 -15.65 12.21 4.22
N GLY A 46 -15.93 13.37 3.64
CA GLY A 46 -16.20 13.51 2.22
C GLY A 46 -15.00 13.08 1.37
N GLN A 47 -13.80 13.44 1.81
CA GLN A 47 -12.56 12.98 1.18
C GLN A 47 -12.38 11.46 1.30
N LEU A 48 -12.55 10.88 2.49
CA LEU A 48 -12.49 9.43 2.69
C LEU A 48 -13.50 8.69 1.80
N THR A 49 -14.73 9.18 1.75
CA THR A 49 -15.82 8.61 0.94
C THR A 49 -15.50 8.66 -0.55
N SER A 50 -15.06 9.82 -1.04
CA SER A 50 -14.70 9.98 -2.46
C SER A 50 -13.45 9.17 -2.85
N GLY A 51 -12.48 9.09 -1.94
CA GLY A 51 -11.28 8.27 -2.08
C GLY A 51 -11.59 6.78 -2.16
N LEU A 52 -12.39 6.26 -1.22
CA LEU A 52 -12.88 4.87 -1.23
C LEU A 52 -13.62 4.54 -2.52
N ASN A 53 -14.56 5.40 -2.94
CA ASN A 53 -15.29 5.19 -4.19
C ASN A 53 -14.36 5.14 -5.41
N ARG A 54 -13.30 5.94 -5.42
CA ARG A 54 -12.31 5.95 -6.50
C ARG A 54 -11.50 4.66 -6.54
N GLU A 55 -10.89 4.26 -5.42
CA GLU A 55 -10.12 3.01 -5.35
C GLU A 55 -10.98 1.81 -5.75
N LEU A 56 -12.22 1.76 -5.25
CA LEU A 56 -13.14 0.66 -5.54
C LEU A 56 -13.62 0.66 -7.00
N ALA A 57 -13.81 1.83 -7.62
CA ALA A 57 -14.10 1.91 -9.04
C ALA A 57 -12.92 1.43 -9.90
N ASP A 58 -11.70 1.81 -9.55
CA ASP A 58 -10.48 1.37 -10.24
C ASP A 58 -10.33 -0.16 -10.14
N VAL A 59 -10.61 -0.74 -8.96
CA VAL A 59 -10.66 -2.20 -8.77
C VAL A 59 -11.71 -2.85 -9.66
N ALA A 60 -12.91 -2.29 -9.75
CA ALA A 60 -13.98 -2.86 -10.57
C ALA A 60 -13.61 -2.86 -12.06
N VAL A 61 -13.00 -1.77 -12.55
CA VAL A 61 -12.46 -1.71 -13.92
C VAL A 61 -11.42 -2.80 -14.12
N LYS A 62 -10.45 -2.94 -13.21
CA LYS A 62 -9.39 -3.96 -13.33
C LYS A 62 -9.89 -5.39 -13.20
N ALA A 63 -10.90 -5.64 -12.37
CA ALA A 63 -11.54 -6.94 -12.27
C ALA A 63 -12.23 -7.35 -13.57
N SER A 64 -12.81 -6.40 -14.30
CA SER A 64 -13.40 -6.67 -15.62
C SER A 64 -12.35 -7.01 -16.70
N GLU A 65 -11.10 -6.58 -16.50
CA GLU A 65 -9.97 -6.80 -17.42
C GLU A 65 -9.13 -8.04 -17.07
N ASN A 66 -9.20 -8.52 -15.81
CA ASN A 66 -8.32 -9.57 -15.29
C ASN A 66 -9.09 -10.62 -14.47
N SER A 67 -9.20 -11.83 -15.01
CA SER A 67 -9.92 -12.94 -14.38
C SER A 67 -9.34 -13.37 -13.03
N ALA A 68 -8.02 -13.26 -12.81
CA ALA A 68 -7.40 -13.59 -11.52
C ALA A 68 -7.78 -12.58 -10.41
N VAL A 69 -7.96 -11.31 -10.79
CA VAL A 69 -8.49 -10.27 -9.89
C VAL A 69 -9.97 -10.56 -9.62
N ALA A 70 -10.76 -10.89 -10.65
CA ALA A 70 -12.17 -11.26 -10.49
C ALA A 70 -12.36 -12.51 -9.60
N GLU A 71 -11.53 -13.53 -9.76
CA GLU A 71 -11.54 -14.73 -8.92
C GLU A 71 -11.15 -14.41 -7.47
N THR A 72 -10.19 -13.51 -7.25
CA THR A 72 -9.84 -13.03 -5.91
C THR A 72 -11.04 -12.35 -5.26
N VAL A 73 -11.67 -11.43 -5.98
CA VAL A 73 -12.88 -10.71 -5.54
C VAL A 73 -13.98 -11.73 -5.20
N ALA A 74 -14.22 -12.70 -6.10
CA ALA A 74 -15.24 -13.75 -5.95
C ALA A 74 -14.97 -14.70 -4.76
N ALA A 75 -13.74 -15.17 -4.60
CA ALA A 75 -13.35 -16.09 -3.53
C ALA A 75 -13.48 -15.45 -2.15
N ILE A 76 -13.30 -14.13 -2.06
CA ILE A 76 -13.45 -13.43 -0.78
C ILE A 76 -14.93 -13.12 -0.48
N THR A 77 -15.77 -12.88 -1.50
CA THR A 77 -17.23 -12.68 -1.32
C THR A 77 -17.98 -13.85 -0.69
N VAL A 78 -17.45 -15.08 -0.82
CA VAL A 78 -18.08 -16.29 -0.28
C VAL A 78 -17.87 -16.40 1.25
N ALA A 79 -16.97 -15.61 1.82
CA ALA A 79 -16.62 -15.61 3.23
C ALA A 79 -17.03 -14.30 3.93
N HIS A 80 -18.33 -14.05 4.14
CA HIS A 80 -18.76 -12.79 4.78
C HIS A 80 -19.81 -12.94 5.89
N GLU A 81 -19.36 -12.68 7.13
CA GLU A 81 -20.22 -12.32 8.28
C GLU A 81 -19.94 -10.89 8.81
N SER A 82 -18.89 -10.17 8.36
CA SER A 82 -18.54 -8.82 8.90
C SER A 82 -17.96 -7.81 7.90
N VAL A 83 -18.07 -6.52 8.24
CA VAL A 83 -17.56 -5.36 7.48
C VAL A 83 -16.04 -5.34 7.37
N LEU A 84 -15.36 -5.77 8.43
CA LEU A 84 -13.91 -5.83 8.45
C LEU A 84 -13.40 -6.82 7.38
N ALA A 85 -14.06 -7.97 7.25
CA ALA A 85 -13.76 -8.95 6.22
C ALA A 85 -13.89 -8.34 4.81
N TYR A 86 -14.92 -7.52 4.59
CA TYR A 86 -15.10 -6.80 3.32
C TYR A 86 -13.92 -5.86 3.03
N LEU A 87 -13.54 -5.00 3.97
CA LEU A 87 -12.53 -3.97 3.70
C LEU A 87 -11.16 -4.59 3.41
N ILE A 88 -10.85 -5.66 4.13
CA ILE A 88 -9.67 -6.49 3.88
C ILE A 88 -9.73 -7.11 2.49
N ALA A 89 -10.88 -7.67 2.11
CA ALA A 89 -11.10 -8.25 0.79
C ALA A 89 -10.79 -7.28 -0.35
N ALA A 90 -11.42 -6.11 -0.28
CA ALA A 90 -11.27 -5.05 -1.25
C ALA A 90 -9.82 -4.56 -1.33
N SER A 91 -9.13 -4.48 -0.18
CA SER A 91 -7.72 -4.10 -0.13
C SER A 91 -6.81 -5.11 -0.83
N ILE A 92 -7.06 -6.41 -0.64
CA ILE A 92 -6.32 -7.48 -1.33
C ILE A 92 -6.58 -7.42 -2.84
N ALA A 93 -7.84 -7.27 -3.24
CA ALA A 93 -8.22 -7.13 -4.64
C ALA A 93 -7.55 -5.91 -5.30
N ALA A 94 -7.54 -4.76 -4.60
CA ALA A 94 -6.85 -3.56 -5.04
C ALA A 94 -5.35 -3.80 -5.26
N LYS A 95 -4.67 -4.41 -4.29
CA LYS A 95 -3.25 -4.73 -4.43
C LYS A 95 -2.97 -5.60 -5.66
N ARG A 96 -3.74 -6.68 -5.84
CA ARG A 96 -3.60 -7.60 -6.99
C ARG A 96 -3.95 -6.96 -8.33
N ALA A 97 -4.85 -5.98 -8.32
CA ALA A 97 -5.19 -5.18 -9.48
C ALA A 97 -4.13 -4.12 -9.82
N GLY A 98 -3.10 -3.94 -8.96
CA GLY A 98 -2.14 -2.87 -9.09
C GLY A 98 -2.70 -1.50 -8.73
N VAL A 99 -3.81 -1.43 -7.98
CA VAL A 99 -4.42 -0.20 -7.45
C VAL A 99 -3.87 0.07 -6.05
N TYR A 100 -3.51 1.32 -5.76
CA TYR A 100 -2.97 1.69 -4.44
C TYR A 100 -4.10 1.72 -3.38
N PRO A 101 -4.07 0.86 -2.33
CA PRO A 101 -5.21 0.68 -1.42
C PRO A 101 -5.13 1.59 -0.18
N TYR A 102 -4.91 2.89 -0.35
CA TYR A 102 -4.68 3.82 0.75
C TYR A 102 -5.95 4.07 1.56
N TYR A 103 -7.04 4.50 0.92
CA TYR A 103 -8.31 4.79 1.57
C TYR A 103 -8.96 3.51 2.10
N LEU A 104 -8.80 2.39 1.40
CA LEU A 104 -9.18 1.07 1.91
C LEU A 104 -8.42 0.69 3.19
N ALA A 105 -7.12 0.95 3.27
CA ALA A 105 -6.35 0.74 4.49
C ALA A 105 -6.77 1.71 5.62
N VAL A 106 -7.06 2.98 5.30
CA VAL A 106 -7.61 3.96 6.25
C VAL A 106 -8.95 3.48 6.82
N ALA A 107 -9.87 3.04 5.97
CA ALA A 107 -11.17 2.52 6.40
C ALA A 107 -11.02 1.27 7.27
N THR A 108 -10.11 0.36 6.89
CA THR A 108 -9.82 -0.85 7.67
C THR A 108 -9.28 -0.50 9.06
N ALA A 109 -8.31 0.42 9.13
CA ALA A 109 -7.75 0.93 10.37
C ALA A 109 -8.81 1.56 11.30
N LEU A 110 -9.74 2.33 10.73
CA LEU A 110 -10.85 2.94 11.48
C LEU A 110 -11.78 1.88 12.11
N VAL A 111 -12.18 0.87 11.33
CA VAL A 111 -13.05 -0.21 11.83
C VAL A 111 -12.36 -1.02 12.94
N LEU A 112 -11.06 -1.27 12.79
CA LEU A 112 -10.26 -1.97 13.81
C LEU A 112 -10.16 -1.17 15.12
N LEU A 113 -9.92 0.14 15.03
CA LEU A 113 -9.85 1.01 16.21
C LEU A 113 -11.21 1.12 16.92
N ASP A 114 -12.31 1.24 16.18
CA ASP A 114 -13.65 1.27 16.77
C ASP A 114 -13.99 -0.03 17.50
N SER A 115 -13.66 -1.17 16.89
CA SER A 115 -13.87 -2.49 17.48
C SER A 115 -13.07 -2.69 18.76
N ALA A 116 -11.90 -2.05 18.89
CA ALA A 116 -11.07 -2.09 20.09
C ALA A 116 -11.63 -1.26 21.26
N GLU A 117 -12.44 -0.24 20.96
CA GLU A 117 -12.97 0.71 21.94
C GLU A 117 -14.39 0.37 22.40
N THR A 118 -15.06 -0.61 21.79
CA THR A 118 -16.42 -1.03 22.17
C THR A 118 -16.34 -2.15 23.23
N PRO A 119 -16.79 -1.94 24.49
CA PRO A 119 -16.81 -3.00 25.49
C PRO A 119 -17.76 -4.12 25.07
N CYS A 120 -17.38 -5.38 25.32
CA CYS A 120 -18.27 -6.51 25.14
C CYS A 120 -19.42 -6.44 26.15
N GLY A 121 -20.55 -5.88 25.72
CA GLY A 121 -21.79 -5.87 26.48
C GLY A 121 -22.49 -4.52 26.45
N GLU A 122 -23.35 -4.32 25.45
CA GLU A 122 -24.77 -4.04 25.64
C GLU A 122 -25.44 -4.06 24.26
N SER A 123 -26.65 -4.62 24.22
CA SER A 123 -27.41 -5.01 23.04
C SER A 123 -27.37 -4.01 21.88
N SER A 124 -26.76 -4.40 20.77
CA SER A 124 -27.16 -3.95 19.43
C SER A 124 -27.05 -5.13 18.47
N ASN A 125 -28.06 -5.31 17.62
CA ASN A 125 -28.12 -6.35 16.57
C ASN A 125 -27.10 -6.07 15.44
N SER A 126 -25.83 -5.83 15.77
CA SER A 126 -24.75 -5.61 14.82
C SER A 126 -24.02 -6.95 14.57
N PRO A 127 -23.89 -7.42 13.32
CA PRO A 127 -23.24 -8.70 12.98
C PRO A 127 -21.71 -8.68 13.18
N VAL A 128 -21.16 -7.64 13.81
CA VAL A 128 -19.72 -7.51 14.08
C VAL A 128 -19.31 -8.10 15.45
N ASN A 129 -20.27 -8.39 16.35
CA ASN A 129 -19.99 -8.83 17.72
C ASN A 129 -20.17 -10.33 17.97
N THR A 130 -19.46 -11.18 17.22
CA THR A 130 -19.24 -12.60 17.56
C THR A 130 -17.76 -12.92 17.75
N CYS A 131 -17.06 -12.12 18.56
CA CYS A 131 -15.82 -12.55 19.17
C CYS A 131 -16.04 -12.75 20.66
N SER A 132 -15.87 -13.99 21.13
CA SER A 132 -15.78 -14.30 22.56
C SER A 132 -14.56 -13.58 23.12
N ALA A 133 -14.78 -12.39 23.68
CA ALA A 133 -13.75 -11.60 24.31
C ALA A 133 -13.34 -12.23 25.64
N THR A 134 -12.35 -13.10 25.56
CA THR A 134 -11.39 -13.27 26.63
C THR A 134 -10.05 -12.79 26.06
N ASP A 135 -9.63 -11.59 26.50
CA ASP A 135 -8.27 -11.06 26.43
C ASP A 135 -7.61 -10.90 25.05
N ILE A 136 -8.24 -10.23 24.09
CA ILE A 136 -7.50 -9.68 22.93
C ILE A 136 -7.01 -8.28 23.28
N ASP A 137 -5.77 -8.19 23.75
CA ASP A 137 -5.08 -6.92 23.99
C ASP A 137 -4.68 -6.25 22.65
N LEU A 138 -5.63 -5.50 22.08
CA LEU A 138 -5.44 -4.65 20.89
C LEU A 138 -4.47 -3.47 21.13
N THR A 139 -3.99 -3.28 22.37
CA THR A 139 -2.94 -2.31 22.67
C THR A 139 -1.55 -2.84 22.29
N SER A 140 -1.35 -4.17 22.27
CA SER A 140 -0.19 -4.83 21.66
C SER A 140 -0.35 -5.00 20.12
N ILE A 141 -0.57 -3.87 19.43
CA ILE A 141 -0.50 -3.70 17.95
C ILE A 141 -1.08 -4.88 17.14
N ILE A 142 -2.41 -5.01 17.09
CA ILE A 142 -3.12 -5.88 16.12
C ILE A 142 -2.53 -7.30 16.07
N ASP A 143 -2.98 -8.15 17.00
CA ASP A 143 -2.57 -9.55 17.13
C ASP A 143 -2.38 -10.22 15.75
N GLU A 144 -1.24 -10.89 15.56
CA GLU A 144 -0.98 -11.72 14.37
C GLU A 144 -2.08 -12.77 14.16
N SER A 145 -2.85 -13.11 15.20
CA SER A 145 -4.07 -13.93 15.10
C SER A 145 -5.14 -13.32 14.18
N LEU A 146 -5.37 -12.01 14.21
CA LEU A 146 -6.36 -11.33 13.36
C LEU A 146 -5.90 -11.36 11.89
N PHE A 147 -4.62 -11.08 11.65
CA PHE A 147 -4.05 -11.18 10.32
C PHE A 147 -4.00 -12.63 9.81
N THR A 148 -3.82 -13.60 10.70
CA THR A 148 -3.87 -15.02 10.36
C THR A 148 -5.30 -15.44 10.01
N HIS A 149 -6.30 -14.95 10.75
CA HIS A 149 -7.72 -15.21 10.50
C HIS A 149 -8.17 -14.72 9.12
N PHE A 150 -7.73 -13.52 8.72
CA PHE A 150 -8.05 -12.96 7.40
C PHE A 150 -7.03 -13.31 6.29
N GLN A 151 -6.17 -14.31 6.50
CA GLN A 151 -5.13 -14.75 5.55
C GLN A 151 -4.15 -13.66 5.09
N LEU A 152 -4.04 -12.56 5.84
CA LEU A 152 -3.13 -11.44 5.57
C LEU A 152 -1.66 -11.77 5.84
N LYS A 153 -1.35 -13.00 6.29
CA LYS A 153 0.01 -13.47 6.56
C LYS A 153 0.98 -13.19 5.39
N PHE A 154 0.53 -13.31 4.15
CA PHE A 154 1.33 -13.11 2.94
C PHE A 154 1.07 -11.76 2.24
N GLU A 155 0.51 -10.81 2.98
CA GLU A 155 0.11 -9.47 2.51
C GLU A 155 0.82 -8.36 3.33
N PRO A 156 2.17 -8.33 3.35
CA PRO A 156 2.93 -7.40 4.21
C PRO A 156 2.68 -5.93 3.88
N GLU A 157 2.47 -5.58 2.61
CA GLU A 157 2.19 -4.19 2.21
C GLU A 157 0.91 -3.66 2.85
N LEU A 158 -0.14 -4.49 2.85
CA LEU A 158 -1.43 -4.14 3.42
C LEU A 158 -1.35 -4.07 4.95
N LYS A 159 -0.64 -5.02 5.58
CA LYS A 159 -0.36 -4.97 7.02
C LYS A 159 0.34 -3.66 7.39
N HIS A 160 1.37 -3.27 6.64
CA HIS A 160 2.12 -2.04 6.87
C HIS A 160 1.22 -0.81 6.71
N LEU A 161 0.44 -0.72 5.63
CA LEU A 161 -0.48 0.41 5.41
C LEU A 161 -1.48 0.56 6.55
N ILE A 162 -2.14 -0.53 6.97
CA ILE A 162 -3.11 -0.52 8.06
C ILE A 162 -2.44 -0.10 9.38
N ARG A 163 -1.27 -0.68 9.71
CA ARG A 163 -0.50 -0.32 10.92
C ARG A 163 -0.09 1.14 10.92
N LYS A 164 0.39 1.67 9.78
CA LYS A 164 0.76 3.08 9.61
C LYS A 164 -0.44 3.99 9.84
N GLN A 165 -1.62 3.65 9.31
CA GLN A 165 -2.85 4.42 9.54
C GLN A 165 -3.29 4.38 11.01
N ILE A 166 -3.23 3.21 11.67
CA ILE A 166 -3.57 3.10 13.09
C ILE A 166 -2.64 3.93 13.96
N ALA A 167 -1.33 3.87 13.71
CA ALA A 167 -0.33 4.65 14.44
C ALA A 167 -0.58 6.16 14.27
N ALA A 168 -0.80 6.62 13.03
CA ALA A 168 -1.11 8.02 12.75
C ALA A 168 -2.41 8.48 13.43
N MET A 169 -3.47 7.66 13.39
CA MET A 169 -4.76 7.99 14.03
C MET A 169 -4.65 8.07 15.54
N ARG A 170 -3.82 7.22 16.18
CA ARG A 170 -3.58 7.27 17.62
C ARG A 170 -2.79 8.52 18.03
N ALA A 171 -1.84 8.95 17.20
CA ALA A 171 -1.02 10.13 17.47
C ALA A 171 -1.80 11.45 17.23
N ASP A 172 -2.43 11.58 16.07
CA ASP A 172 -2.91 12.87 15.55
C ASP A 172 -4.42 12.88 15.22
N GLY A 173 -5.13 11.76 15.42
CA GLY A 173 -6.49 11.55 14.93
C GLY A 173 -6.54 11.25 13.43
N LEU A 174 -7.76 11.15 12.85
CA LEU A 174 -7.89 10.90 11.42
C LEU A 174 -7.38 12.09 10.62
N THR A 175 -6.25 11.88 9.96
CA THR A 175 -5.62 12.77 8.98
C THR A 175 -5.50 12.02 7.65
N LEU A 176 -5.76 12.73 6.55
CA LEU A 176 -5.69 12.16 5.21
C LEU A 176 -4.62 12.92 4.41
N GLN A 177 -3.96 12.21 3.50
CA GLN A 177 -3.10 12.84 2.50
C GLN A 177 -3.89 13.91 1.75
N LYS A 178 -3.26 15.04 1.41
CA LYS A 178 -3.93 16.03 0.55
C LYS A 178 -4.28 15.38 -0.79
N PRO A 179 -5.43 15.69 -1.42
CA PRO A 179 -5.86 15.03 -2.66
C PRO A 179 -4.80 15.02 -3.77
N GLU A 180 -4.08 16.13 -3.94
CA GLU A 180 -3.01 16.28 -4.91
C GLU A 180 -1.76 15.46 -4.59
N HIS A 181 -1.43 15.31 -3.29
CA HIS A 181 -0.32 14.46 -2.86
C HIS A 181 -0.69 12.98 -3.03
N TYR A 182 -1.90 12.61 -2.61
CA TYR A 182 -2.44 11.26 -2.77
C TYR A 182 -2.40 10.83 -4.23
N GLU A 183 -2.83 11.68 -5.17
CA GLU A 183 -2.87 11.32 -6.59
C GLU A 183 -1.47 11.03 -7.15
N LYS A 184 -0.46 11.84 -6.81
CA LYS A 184 0.93 11.58 -7.22
C LYS A 184 1.50 10.30 -6.60
N ILE A 185 1.23 10.05 -5.33
CA ILE A 185 1.68 8.84 -4.62
C ILE A 185 1.00 7.59 -5.21
N LYS A 186 -0.31 7.67 -5.47
CA LYS A 186 -1.07 6.62 -6.17
C LYS A 186 -0.46 6.34 -7.53
N GLN A 187 -0.25 7.36 -8.36
CA GLN A 187 0.35 7.17 -9.68
C GLN A 187 1.75 6.56 -9.61
N ALA A 188 2.56 6.94 -8.62
CA ALA A 188 3.88 6.34 -8.42
C ALA A 188 3.77 4.84 -8.09
N TYR A 189 2.83 4.45 -7.23
CA TYR A 189 2.53 3.04 -6.95
C TYR A 189 2.13 2.29 -8.22
N GLU A 190 1.15 2.81 -8.95
CA GLU A 190 0.53 2.14 -10.09
C GLU A 190 1.50 1.99 -11.27
N LEU A 191 2.29 3.03 -11.56
CA LEU A 191 3.34 2.96 -12.57
C LEU A 191 4.45 1.99 -12.17
N GLY A 192 4.92 2.02 -10.92
CA GLY A 192 5.94 1.09 -10.44
C GLY A 192 5.47 -0.36 -10.54
N PHE A 193 4.23 -0.63 -10.11
CA PHE A 193 3.60 -1.95 -10.20
C PHE A 193 3.51 -2.43 -11.65
N LEU A 194 2.96 -1.58 -12.53
CA LEU A 194 2.80 -1.87 -13.95
C LEU A 194 4.14 -2.15 -14.63
N TYR A 195 5.13 -1.29 -14.42
CA TYR A 195 6.43 -1.38 -15.07
C TYR A 195 7.20 -2.61 -14.63
N GLU A 196 7.11 -3.04 -13.37
CA GLU A 196 7.75 -4.30 -12.95
C GLU A 196 7.09 -5.50 -13.63
N GLY A 197 5.77 -5.48 -13.80
CA GLY A 197 5.03 -6.54 -14.50
C GLY A 197 5.38 -6.64 -15.99
N VAL A 198 5.59 -5.49 -16.64
CA VAL A 198 5.83 -5.40 -18.09
C VAL A 198 7.31 -5.45 -18.44
N TYR A 199 8.11 -4.56 -17.87
CA TYR A 199 9.51 -4.33 -18.25
C TYR A 199 10.49 -5.13 -17.39
N ARG A 200 10.13 -5.39 -16.12
CA ARG A 200 10.99 -6.00 -15.10
C ARG A 200 12.21 -5.12 -14.80
N GLY A 201 12.99 -5.54 -13.82
CA GLY A 201 14.19 -4.82 -13.41
C GLY A 201 13.83 -3.77 -12.37
N CYS A 202 13.59 -4.23 -11.16
CA CYS A 202 12.94 -3.49 -10.08
C CYS A 202 13.45 -2.05 -9.89
N ALA A 203 14.77 -1.84 -9.92
CA ALA A 203 15.37 -0.50 -9.79
C ALA A 203 15.00 0.43 -10.94
N GLN A 204 15.04 -0.10 -12.18
CA GLN A 204 14.68 0.65 -13.39
C GLN A 204 13.20 0.97 -13.40
N CYS A 205 12.33 0.07 -12.93
CA CYS A 205 10.89 0.30 -12.86
C CYS A 205 10.53 1.41 -11.87
N VAL A 206 11.16 1.46 -10.69
CA VAL A 206 11.00 2.58 -9.76
C VAL A 206 11.47 3.89 -10.41
N LEU A 207 12.67 3.90 -11.00
CA LEU A 207 13.21 5.10 -11.64
C LEU A 207 12.31 5.58 -12.79
N ALA A 208 11.79 4.68 -13.63
CA ALA A 208 10.88 5.02 -14.71
C ALA A 208 9.61 5.70 -14.18
N ALA A 209 9.00 5.15 -13.13
CA ALA A 209 7.81 5.75 -12.50
C ALA A 209 8.11 7.16 -11.96
N LEU A 210 9.23 7.32 -11.25
CA LEU A 210 9.64 8.64 -10.73
C LEU A 210 9.99 9.62 -11.86
N PHE A 211 10.64 9.17 -12.93
CA PHE A 211 11.00 10.02 -14.07
C PHE A 211 9.78 10.53 -14.80
N GLU A 212 8.77 9.68 -15.01
CA GLU A 212 7.52 10.08 -15.65
C GLU A 212 6.79 11.15 -14.82
N LEU A 213 6.71 10.96 -13.51
CA LEU A 213 5.94 11.85 -12.63
C LEU A 213 6.65 13.16 -12.28
N THR A 214 7.98 13.17 -12.30
CA THR A 214 8.77 14.35 -11.94
C THR A 214 9.36 15.09 -13.13
N GLY A 215 9.40 14.46 -14.31
CA GLY A 215 10.08 14.98 -15.49
C GLY A 215 11.61 14.99 -15.39
N ASN A 216 12.20 14.49 -14.29
CA ASN A 216 13.64 14.50 -14.04
C ASN A 216 14.30 13.18 -14.50
N ALA A 217 14.21 12.89 -15.80
CA ALA A 217 14.75 11.65 -16.36
C ALA A 217 16.27 11.74 -16.60
N SER A 218 17.01 10.69 -16.21
CA SER A 218 18.43 10.52 -16.57
C SER A 218 18.69 9.17 -17.22
N PRO A 219 19.07 9.13 -18.51
CA PRO A 219 19.45 7.89 -19.20
C PRO A 219 20.63 7.16 -18.54
N GLU A 220 21.59 7.88 -17.97
CA GLU A 220 22.76 7.34 -17.29
C GLU A 220 22.35 6.64 -15.98
N VAL A 221 21.51 7.29 -15.18
CA VAL A 221 20.98 6.68 -13.93
C VAL A 221 20.14 5.45 -14.27
N PHE A 222 19.28 5.52 -15.29
CA PHE A 222 18.49 4.38 -15.73
C PHE A 222 19.34 3.19 -16.21
N ARG A 223 20.42 3.46 -16.96
CA ARG A 223 21.32 2.42 -17.48
C ARG A 223 22.16 1.78 -16.37
N THR A 224 22.64 2.56 -15.41
CA THR A 224 23.45 2.04 -14.30
C THR A 224 22.61 1.18 -13.34
N ALA A 225 21.29 1.41 -13.27
CA ALA A 225 20.38 0.62 -12.45
C ALA A 225 20.09 -0.80 -13.00
N SER A 226 20.45 -1.12 -14.26
CA SER A 226 20.05 -2.38 -14.92
C SER A 226 20.50 -3.65 -14.19
N SER A 227 21.67 -3.62 -13.54
CA SER A 227 22.22 -4.78 -12.83
C SER A 227 21.76 -4.90 -11.37
N MET A 228 20.90 -4.01 -10.89
CA MET A 228 20.41 -4.01 -9.50
C MET A 228 19.24 -4.99 -9.28
N GLY A 229 18.66 -5.54 -10.35
CA GLY A 229 17.58 -6.53 -10.26
C GLY A 229 17.99 -7.81 -9.55
N GLY A 230 17.04 -8.41 -8.82
CA GLY A 230 17.24 -9.68 -8.11
C GLY A 230 18.34 -9.62 -7.06
N GLY A 231 18.41 -8.56 -6.25
CA GLY A 231 19.41 -8.39 -5.21
C GLY A 231 20.82 -8.09 -5.73
N GLY A 232 20.93 -7.51 -6.93
CA GLY A 232 22.21 -7.34 -7.63
C GLY A 232 22.61 -8.60 -8.40
N ALA A 233 22.88 -8.43 -9.70
CA ALA A 233 23.31 -9.50 -10.60
C ALA A 233 22.44 -10.78 -10.56
N SER A 234 21.17 -10.66 -10.17
CA SER A 234 20.25 -11.79 -10.00
C SER A 234 20.70 -12.85 -8.97
N CYS A 235 21.57 -12.48 -8.02
CA CYS A 235 22.10 -13.38 -6.99
C CYS A 235 21.24 -13.45 -5.71
N GLY A 236 20.45 -12.41 -5.46
CA GLY A 236 19.46 -12.32 -4.37
C GLY A 236 20.04 -11.90 -3.02
N ASP A 237 21.36 -11.96 -2.83
CA ASP A 237 22.05 -11.71 -1.57
C ASP A 237 22.42 -10.22 -1.32
N GLY A 238 22.16 -9.33 -2.28
CA GLY A 238 22.25 -7.88 -2.10
C GLY A 238 20.91 -7.19 -1.88
N SER A 239 20.97 -5.86 -1.77
CA SER A 239 19.79 -5.00 -1.58
C SER A 239 18.79 -5.13 -2.71
N CYS A 240 17.50 -5.11 -2.36
CA CYS A 240 16.41 -5.13 -3.31
C CYS A 240 16.55 -4.01 -4.34
N GLY A 241 16.30 -4.33 -5.62
CA GLY A 241 16.38 -3.36 -6.69
C GLY A 241 15.41 -2.20 -6.49
N ALA A 242 14.20 -2.46 -5.99
CA ALA A 242 13.22 -1.41 -5.68
C ALA A 242 13.75 -0.42 -4.62
N TYR A 243 14.38 -0.92 -3.56
CA TYR A 243 15.01 -0.09 -2.52
C TYR A 243 16.13 0.78 -3.09
N ASN A 244 17.04 0.18 -3.87
CA ASN A 244 18.12 0.93 -4.51
C ASN A 244 17.59 1.97 -5.49
N GLY A 245 16.61 1.61 -6.33
CA GLY A 245 15.98 2.52 -7.30
C GLY A 245 15.32 3.72 -6.64
N SER A 246 14.62 3.51 -5.51
CA SER A 246 14.01 4.58 -4.73
C SER A 246 15.06 5.54 -4.13
N ILE A 247 16.14 5.01 -3.54
CA ILE A 247 17.24 5.83 -3.02
C ILE A 247 17.91 6.63 -4.14
N MET A 248 18.19 5.98 -5.26
CA MET A 248 18.77 6.64 -6.44
C MET A 248 17.85 7.74 -6.97
N GLY A 249 16.55 7.45 -7.09
CA GLY A 249 15.56 8.41 -7.57
C GLY A 249 15.40 9.63 -6.65
N MET A 250 15.36 9.43 -5.33
CA MET A 250 15.40 10.56 -4.39
C MET A 250 16.73 11.32 -4.48
N GLY A 251 17.84 10.60 -4.61
CA GLY A 251 19.19 11.13 -4.75
C GLY A 251 19.40 12.05 -5.95
N MET A 252 18.53 11.99 -6.96
CA MET A 252 18.57 12.87 -8.12
C MET A 252 18.07 14.30 -7.82
N PHE A 253 17.36 14.50 -6.71
CA PHE A 253 16.88 15.82 -6.27
C PHE A 253 17.72 16.38 -5.12
N VAL A 254 18.35 15.49 -4.35
CA VAL A 254 19.08 15.86 -3.13
C VAL A 254 20.27 14.94 -2.94
N GLY A 255 21.42 15.52 -2.62
CA GLY A 255 22.63 14.77 -2.39
C GLY A 255 23.86 15.59 -2.69
N ARG A 256 25.00 15.02 -2.33
CA ARG A 256 26.30 15.66 -2.57
C ARG A 256 26.70 15.54 -4.03
N ARG A 257 26.97 16.69 -4.65
CA ARG A 257 27.45 16.78 -6.02
C ARG A 257 28.96 16.51 -6.08
N PHE A 258 29.41 15.95 -7.19
CA PHE A 258 30.82 15.57 -7.36
C PHE A 258 31.73 16.81 -7.39
N GLU A 259 31.31 17.86 -8.10
CA GLU A 259 31.99 19.14 -8.20
C GLU A 259 32.01 19.93 -6.86
N HIS A 260 31.17 19.56 -5.89
CA HIS A 260 31.08 20.15 -4.54
C HIS A 260 31.34 19.12 -3.43
N ILE A 261 32.22 18.15 -3.66
CA ILE A 261 32.42 16.97 -2.80
C ILE A 261 32.74 17.29 -1.32
N THR A 262 33.36 18.43 -1.04
CA THR A 262 33.67 18.91 0.32
C THR A 262 32.66 19.94 0.85
N GLY A 263 31.78 20.49 0.00
CA GLY A 263 30.86 21.58 0.34
C GLY A 263 29.42 21.14 0.61
N ASP A 264 28.99 20.01 0.07
CA ASP A 264 27.59 19.56 0.13
C ASP A 264 27.31 18.57 1.27
N GLN A 265 27.90 18.78 2.44
CA GLN A 265 27.68 17.89 3.58
C GLN A 265 26.20 17.90 4.03
N ALA A 266 25.55 19.07 4.04
CA ALA A 266 24.13 19.19 4.38
C ALA A 266 23.21 18.46 3.38
N GLU A 267 23.48 18.54 2.07
CA GLU A 267 22.70 17.84 1.04
C GLU A 267 22.88 16.33 1.14
N LYS A 268 24.10 15.86 1.43
CA LYS A 268 24.36 14.45 1.73
C LYS A 268 23.53 13.98 2.92
N ASP A 269 23.53 14.74 4.02
CA ASP A 269 22.83 14.36 5.24
C ASP A 269 21.31 14.36 5.04
N LYS A 270 20.78 15.31 4.25
CA LYS A 270 19.36 15.32 3.85
C LYS A 270 18.98 14.10 3.00
N ALA A 271 19.82 13.73 2.03
CA ALA A 271 19.60 12.53 1.22
C ALA A 271 19.63 11.23 2.06
N VAL A 272 20.54 11.16 3.03
CA VAL A 272 20.62 10.04 3.99
C VAL A 272 19.37 9.98 4.86
N ALA A 273 18.91 11.11 5.40
CA ALA A 273 17.71 11.16 6.24
C ALA A 273 16.45 10.68 5.49
N MET A 274 16.26 11.12 4.23
CA MET A 274 15.17 10.62 3.39
C MET A 274 15.28 9.11 3.12
N SER A 275 16.51 8.63 2.91
CA SER A 275 16.78 7.19 2.70
C SER A 275 16.56 6.35 3.95
N GLN A 276 16.75 6.92 5.16
CA GLN A 276 16.44 6.26 6.43
C GLN A 276 14.93 6.04 6.61
N ILE A 277 14.11 7.04 6.27
CA ILE A 277 12.65 6.89 6.32
C ILE A 277 12.18 5.79 5.35
N LEU A 278 12.74 5.75 4.14
CA LEU A 278 12.47 4.67 3.19
C LEU A 278 12.94 3.31 3.73
N HIS A 279 14.14 3.25 4.32
CA HIS A 279 14.66 2.04 4.94
C HIS A 279 13.71 1.49 5.99
N ASP A 280 13.21 2.35 6.89
CA ASP A 280 12.30 1.96 7.95
C ASP A 280 10.98 1.42 7.39
N ASN A 281 10.44 2.01 6.31
CA ASN A 281 9.29 1.44 5.62
C ASN A 281 9.56 0.01 5.09
N PHE A 282 10.75 -0.25 4.54
CA PHE A 282 11.14 -1.60 4.09
C PHE A 282 11.29 -2.59 5.25
N ILE A 283 11.88 -2.15 6.38
CA ILE A 283 12.01 -2.99 7.57
C ILE A 283 10.65 -3.29 8.18
N ASP A 284 9.79 -2.28 8.35
CA ASP A 284 8.45 -2.45 8.94
C ASP A 284 7.53 -3.31 8.06
N THR A 285 7.72 -3.27 6.74
CA THR A 285 6.90 -4.03 5.79
C THR A 285 7.44 -5.46 5.60
N TYR A 286 8.73 -5.59 5.28
CA TYR A 286 9.32 -6.84 4.81
C TYR A 286 10.33 -7.46 5.77
N GLY A 287 10.68 -6.77 6.85
CA GLY A 287 11.72 -7.17 7.80
C GLY A 287 13.15 -7.05 7.27
N SER A 288 13.36 -6.57 6.04
CA SER A 288 14.68 -6.48 5.42
C SER A 288 14.69 -5.62 4.16
N VAL A 289 15.85 -5.04 3.84
CA VAL A 289 16.14 -4.45 2.52
C VAL A 289 16.82 -5.43 1.56
N ILE A 290 17.18 -6.64 2.02
CA ILE A 290 17.87 -7.67 1.23
C ILE A 290 16.86 -8.48 0.42
N CYS A 291 17.09 -8.61 -0.89
CA CYS A 291 16.13 -9.19 -1.84
C CYS A 291 15.71 -10.62 -1.46
N ARG A 292 16.66 -11.47 -1.08
CA ARG A 292 16.43 -12.85 -0.63
C ARG A 292 15.49 -12.92 0.58
N ASN A 293 15.67 -12.05 1.56
CA ASN A 293 14.85 -12.02 2.76
C ASN A 293 13.44 -11.50 2.45
N ILE A 294 13.33 -10.50 1.56
CA ILE A 294 12.02 -10.04 1.07
C ILE A 294 11.31 -11.18 0.32
N HIS A 295 12.03 -11.98 -0.48
CA HIS A 295 11.43 -13.15 -1.12
C HIS A 295 10.87 -14.17 -0.10
N GLU A 296 11.63 -14.46 0.96
CA GLU A 296 11.16 -15.33 2.06
C GLU A 296 9.89 -14.79 2.71
N SER A 297 9.78 -13.47 2.91
CA SER A 297 8.59 -12.81 3.45
C SER A 297 7.37 -12.95 2.53
N ILE A 298 7.51 -12.67 1.23
CA ILE A 298 6.35 -12.54 0.32
C ILE A 298 5.98 -13.82 -0.44
N PHE A 299 6.94 -14.74 -0.62
CA PHE A 299 6.75 -16.04 -1.30
C PHE A 299 6.87 -17.25 -0.37
N GLY A 300 7.39 -17.09 0.85
CA GLY A 300 7.71 -18.21 1.74
C GLY A 300 9.02 -18.93 1.42
N ARG A 301 9.72 -18.54 0.35
CA ARG A 301 11.09 -18.98 0.03
C ARG A 301 11.82 -17.94 -0.79
N ALA A 302 13.15 -18.01 -0.76
CA ALA A 302 13.98 -17.26 -1.68
C ALA A 302 14.12 -17.93 -3.05
N TYR A 303 14.29 -17.09 -4.09
CA TYR A 303 14.61 -17.50 -5.46
C TYR A 303 15.96 -16.93 -5.88
N THR A 304 16.82 -17.75 -6.48
CA THR A 304 18.10 -17.30 -7.06
C THR A 304 17.97 -17.13 -8.57
N LEU A 305 17.65 -15.91 -9.00
CA LEU A 305 17.25 -15.58 -10.38
C LEU A 305 18.37 -15.74 -11.42
N ARG A 306 19.61 -15.99 -10.98
CA ARG A 306 20.73 -16.41 -11.84
C ARG A 306 20.42 -17.69 -12.62
N TYR A 307 19.60 -18.58 -12.06
CA TYR A 307 19.27 -19.86 -12.68
C TYR A 307 17.95 -19.78 -13.45
N PRO A 308 17.88 -20.30 -14.70
CA PRO A 308 16.65 -20.29 -15.50
C PRO A 308 15.44 -20.91 -14.80
N ALA A 309 15.59 -22.11 -14.22
CA ALA A 309 14.49 -22.80 -13.53
C ALA A 309 13.94 -21.99 -12.34
N GLU A 310 14.81 -21.29 -11.60
CA GLU A 310 14.40 -20.40 -10.51
C GLU A 310 13.64 -19.18 -11.03
N ARG A 311 13.98 -18.64 -12.21
CA ARG A 311 13.24 -17.54 -12.84
C ARG A 311 11.83 -17.95 -13.26
N GLU A 312 11.68 -19.17 -13.79
CA GLU A 312 10.37 -19.72 -14.15
C GLU A 312 9.51 -19.95 -12.91
N ALA A 313 10.08 -20.57 -11.87
CA ALA A 313 9.39 -20.78 -10.60
C ALA A 313 9.02 -19.46 -9.91
N PHE A 314 9.87 -18.44 -10.00
CA PHE A 314 9.63 -17.10 -9.49
C PHE A 314 8.46 -16.40 -10.22
N ALA A 315 8.46 -16.49 -11.55
CA ALA A 315 7.35 -15.96 -12.36
C ALA A 315 6.03 -16.66 -12.04
N ALA A 316 6.04 -18.00 -11.95
CA ALA A 316 4.87 -18.81 -11.62
C ALA A 316 4.33 -18.54 -10.21
N ALA A 317 5.19 -18.10 -9.28
CA ALA A 317 4.80 -17.69 -7.93
C ALA A 317 4.23 -16.26 -7.85
N GLY A 318 3.98 -15.60 -8.98
CA GLY A 318 3.31 -14.29 -9.04
C GLY A 318 4.23 -13.09 -8.91
N ALA A 319 5.54 -13.26 -9.14
CA ALA A 319 6.50 -12.16 -9.02
C ALA A 319 6.16 -10.94 -9.89
N TYR A 320 5.71 -11.17 -11.12
CA TYR A 320 5.39 -10.13 -12.11
C TYR A 320 3.90 -9.78 -12.17
N THR A 321 3.09 -10.27 -11.22
CA THR A 321 1.64 -10.04 -11.21
C THR A 321 1.16 -9.42 -9.91
N GLU A 322 1.67 -9.84 -8.75
CA GLU A 322 1.16 -9.33 -7.46
C GLU A 322 2.21 -9.22 -6.34
N LYS A 323 3.38 -9.85 -6.48
CA LYS A 323 4.40 -9.90 -5.42
C LYS A 323 5.46 -8.82 -5.63
N CYS A 324 6.48 -9.06 -6.44
CA CYS A 324 7.53 -8.05 -6.65
C CYS A 324 7.00 -6.77 -7.31
N THR A 325 5.91 -6.85 -8.09
CA THR A 325 5.17 -5.67 -8.55
C THR A 325 4.65 -4.80 -7.40
N ALA A 326 4.10 -5.40 -6.35
CA ALA A 326 3.68 -4.67 -5.15
C ALA A 326 4.87 -4.05 -4.40
N VAL A 327 5.99 -4.76 -4.30
CA VAL A 327 7.24 -4.21 -3.70
C VAL A 327 7.73 -2.97 -4.47
N VAL A 328 7.75 -3.04 -5.80
CA VAL A 328 8.16 -1.92 -6.66
C VAL A 328 7.16 -0.76 -6.57
N GLY A 329 5.85 -1.06 -6.56
CA GLY A 329 4.81 -0.06 -6.37
C GLY A 329 4.95 0.67 -5.03
N MET A 330 5.06 -0.05 -3.92
CA MET A 330 5.25 0.55 -2.59
C MET A 330 6.52 1.38 -2.50
N ALA A 331 7.64 0.88 -3.03
CA ALA A 331 8.91 1.61 -3.04
C ALA A 331 8.82 2.92 -3.84
N SER A 332 8.08 2.92 -4.96
CA SER A 332 7.82 4.11 -5.77
C SER A 332 6.92 5.11 -5.03
N ALA A 333 5.87 4.62 -4.38
CA ALA A 333 4.95 5.41 -3.57
C ALA A 333 5.67 6.12 -2.41
N TRP A 334 6.50 5.38 -1.66
CA TRP A 334 7.27 5.94 -0.55
C TRP A 334 8.32 6.94 -1.02
N ALA A 335 9.00 6.69 -2.13
CA ALA A 335 9.94 7.65 -2.70
C ALA A 335 9.24 8.95 -3.12
N MET A 336 8.08 8.84 -3.79
CA MET A 336 7.27 9.99 -4.17
C MET A 336 6.75 10.76 -2.94
N GLU A 337 6.29 10.05 -1.91
CA GLU A 337 5.87 10.66 -0.63
C GLU A 337 7.02 11.49 -0.03
N GLN A 338 8.25 10.95 -0.01
CA GLN A 338 9.42 11.68 0.48
C GLN A 338 9.78 12.89 -0.38
N LEU A 339 9.69 12.79 -1.71
CA LEU A 339 9.92 13.93 -2.61
C LEU A 339 8.92 15.06 -2.34
N ILE A 340 7.63 14.74 -2.22
CA ILE A 340 6.56 15.70 -1.92
C ILE A 340 6.80 16.37 -0.56
N LEU A 341 7.02 15.58 0.50
CA LEU A 341 7.21 16.11 1.86
C LEU A 341 8.45 17.00 1.99
N ASN A 342 9.45 16.82 1.12
CA ASN A 342 10.67 17.63 1.11
C ASN A 342 10.66 18.76 0.06
N GLY A 343 9.54 18.96 -0.65
CA GLY A 343 9.35 20.06 -1.60
C GLY A 343 10.00 19.86 -2.97
N TYR A 344 10.23 18.61 -3.38
CA TYR A 344 10.84 18.25 -4.66
C TYR A 344 9.84 17.80 -5.74
N ALA A 345 8.60 17.49 -5.35
CA ALA A 345 7.52 17.07 -6.24
C ALA A 345 6.18 17.66 -5.80
#